data_AF-A0A843X5J5-F1
#
_entry.id   AF-A0A843X5J5-F1
#
_cell.length_a   1.000
_cell.length_b   1.000
_cell.length_c   1.000
_cell.angle_alpha   90.00
_cell.angle_beta   90.00
_cell.angle_gamma   90.00
#
_symmetry.space_group_name_H-M   'P 1'
#
loop_
_entity.id
_entity.type
_entity.pdbx_description
1 polymer ?
#
loop_
_entity_poly.entity_id
_entity_poly.type
_entity_poly.pdbx_seq_one_letter_code
_entity_poly.pdbx_strand_id
1 'polypeptide(L)'
;MMLVMTTTKEVLDYSHVPGQAVLHRGRHRHGARATTSGHRINLLLWCRSSVFREMRKYQRDFCSWCGECQREKKTRQHQSVAATKLAFLRREEESVV
;
A
#
# COMPACT_ATOMS: atom_id res chain seq x y z
N MET A 1 5.13 -21.11 12.00
CA MET A 1 4.08 -20.10 12.22
C MET A 1 4.41 -18.88 11.37
N MET A 2 3.50 -18.51 10.46
CA MET A 2 3.62 -17.27 9.67
C MET A 2 2.97 -16.13 10.44
N LEU A 3 3.67 -15.01 10.54
CA LEU A 3 3.17 -13.77 11.10
C LEU A 3 2.55 -12.97 9.96
N VAL A 4 1.25 -12.71 10.02
CA VAL A 4 0.56 -11.79 9.12
C VAL A 4 0.21 -10.53 9.89
N MET A 5 0.68 -9.38 9.43
CA MET A 5 0.34 -8.08 10.04
C MET A 5 -0.73 -7.40 9.18
N THR A 6 -1.94 -7.34 9.70
CA THR A 6 -3.08 -6.65 9.07
C THR A 6 -3.04 -5.14 9.31
N THR A 7 -2.51 -4.72 10.47
CA THR A 7 -2.30 -3.33 10.85
C THR A 7 -0.98 -3.17 11.61
N THR A 8 -0.59 -1.95 12.01
CA THR A 8 0.64 -1.72 12.78
C THR A 8 0.61 -2.33 14.19
N LYS A 9 -0.58 -2.66 14.70
CA LYS A 9 -0.79 -3.19 16.06
C LYS A 9 -1.27 -4.64 16.08
N GLU A 10 -1.71 -5.18 14.95
CA GLU A 10 -2.24 -6.54 14.88
C GLU A 10 -1.24 -7.50 14.28
N VAL A 11 -0.95 -8.55 15.04
CA VAL A 11 -0.09 -9.65 14.66
C VAL A 11 -0.91 -10.92 14.75
N LEU A 12 -1.22 -11.51 13.60
CA LEU A 12 -1.91 -12.79 13.53
C LEU A 12 -0.89 -13.90 13.28
N ASP A 13 -0.94 -14.92 14.13
CA ASP A 13 -0.15 -16.12 13.98
C ASP A 13 -0.94 -17.20 13.23
N TYR A 14 -0.40 -17.62 12.09
CA TYR A 14 -0.95 -18.70 11.29
C TYR A 14 -0.09 -19.96 11.39
N SER A 15 -0.71 -21.05 11.83
CA SER A 15 -0.10 -22.39 11.86
C SER A 15 -0.02 -22.95 10.45
N HIS A 16 1.18 -23.31 9.99
CA HIS A 16 1.34 -23.92 8.67
C HIS A 16 0.80 -25.35 8.70
N VAL A 17 -0.03 -25.67 7.71
CA VAL A 17 -0.59 -27.01 7.50
C VAL A 17 -0.23 -27.43 6.07
N PRO A 18 0.36 -28.62 5.85
CA PRO A 18 0.60 -29.14 4.51
C PRO A 18 -0.69 -29.14 3.67
N GLY A 19 -0.58 -28.71 2.41
CA GLY A 19 -1.72 -28.58 1.50
C GLY A 19 -2.52 -27.28 1.64
N GLN A 20 -2.22 -26.43 2.62
CA GLN A 20 -2.82 -25.10 2.75
C GLN A 20 -1.87 -24.00 2.29
N ALA A 21 -2.43 -22.92 1.75
CA ALA A 21 -1.69 -21.75 1.30
C ALA A 21 -2.28 -20.47 1.87
N VAL A 22 -1.41 -19.52 2.20
CA VAL A 22 -1.78 -18.16 2.59
C VAL A 22 -1.54 -17.23 1.41
N LEU A 23 -2.60 -16.59 0.93
CA LEU A 23 -2.49 -15.53 -0.07
C LEU A 23 -2.55 -14.17 0.62
N HIS A 24 -1.56 -13.33 0.39
CA HIS A 24 -1.55 -11.96 0.89
C HIS A 24 -1.06 -10.99 -0.18
N ARG A 25 -1.36 -9.70 0.04
CA ARG A 25 -0.85 -8.65 -0.84
C ARG A 25 0.67 -8.55 -0.66
N GLY A 26 1.41 -8.34 -1.74
CA GLY A 26 2.88 -8.22 -1.65
C GLY A 26 3.39 -7.07 -0.77
N ARG A 27 2.54 -6.08 -0.48
CA ARG A 27 2.86 -4.96 0.44
C ARG A 27 2.47 -5.23 1.90
N HIS A 28 1.80 -6.33 2.20
CA HIS A 28 1.48 -6.69 3.58
C HIS A 28 2.76 -7.10 4.31
N ARG A 29 2.97 -6.52 5.49
CA ARG A 29 4.06 -6.91 6.37
C ARG A 29 3.77 -8.32 6.87
N HIS A 30 4.76 -9.18 6.74
CA HIS A 30 4.68 -10.56 7.20
C HIS A 30 6.07 -11.03 7.62
N GLY A 31 6.11 -12.08 8.41
CA GLY A 31 7.35 -12.70 8.87
C GLY A 31 7.12 -14.16 9.24
N ALA A 32 8.14 -14.78 9.80
CA ALA A 32 8.02 -16.12 10.35
C ALA A 32 8.65 -16.16 11.74
N ARG A 33 8.01 -16.85 12.67
CA ARG A 33 8.61 -17.11 13.99
C ARG A 33 9.78 -18.08 13.85
N ALA A 34 10.69 -18.03 14.82
CA ALA A 34 11.79 -18.99 14.93
C ALA A 34 11.24 -20.42 14.97
N THR A 35 11.91 -21.34 14.28
CA THR A 35 11.61 -22.77 14.37
C THR A 35 12.29 -23.30 15.63
N THR A 36 11.50 -23.82 16.57
CA THR A 36 11.99 -24.36 17.85
C THR A 36 12.26 -25.86 17.80
N SER A 37 11.64 -26.58 16.84
CA SER A 37 11.84 -28.00 16.59
C SER A 37 11.43 -28.37 15.16
N GLY A 38 11.97 -29.49 14.65
CA GLY A 38 11.65 -30.02 13.33
C GLY A 38 12.13 -29.15 12.16
N HIS A 39 11.57 -29.37 10.97
CA HIS A 39 11.90 -28.65 9.74
C HIS A 39 10.65 -27.95 9.19
N ARG A 40 10.82 -26.71 8.71
CA ARG A 40 9.76 -25.94 8.05
C ARG A 40 10.09 -25.78 6.56
N ILE A 41 9.26 -26.36 5.71
CA ILE A 41 9.39 -26.30 4.25
C ILE A 41 8.20 -25.50 3.69
N ASN A 42 8.46 -24.52 2.84
CA ASN A 42 7.43 -23.67 2.24
C ASN A 42 7.64 -23.59 0.73
N LEU A 43 6.55 -23.52 -0.03
CA LEU A 43 6.54 -23.05 -1.42
C LEU A 43 6.05 -21.61 -1.43
N LEU A 44 6.79 -20.73 -2.11
CA LEU A 44 6.42 -19.33 -2.23
C LEU A 44 6.22 -18.98 -3.72
N LEU A 45 5.09 -18.35 -4.04
CA LEU A 45 4.74 -17.94 -5.40
C LEU A 45 4.38 -16.45 -5.44
N TRP A 46 5.04 -15.69 -6.31
CA TRP A 46 4.79 -14.27 -6.52
C TRP A 46 4.01 -14.07 -7.80
N CYS A 47 2.68 -14.04 -7.69
CA CYS A 47 1.81 -13.76 -8.82
C CYS A 47 1.90 -12.27 -9.20
N ARG A 48 2.51 -11.98 -10.36
CA ARG A 48 2.58 -10.63 -10.92
C ARG A 48 1.74 -10.55 -12.20
N SER A 49 0.72 -9.70 -12.21
CA SER A 49 -0.06 -9.43 -13.42
C SER A 49 0.62 -8.34 -14.26
N SER A 50 0.98 -8.66 -15.50
CA SER A 50 1.51 -7.71 -16.49
C SER A 50 0.44 -6.69 -16.90
N VAL A 51 -0.76 -7.19 -17.24
CA VAL A 51 -1.93 -6.37 -17.62
C VAL A 51 -2.23 -5.31 -16.56
N PHE A 52 -2.27 -5.71 -15.29
CA PHE A 52 -2.51 -4.78 -14.19
C PHE A 52 -1.42 -3.73 -14.02
N ARG A 53 -0.16 -4.11 -14.21
CA ARG A 53 0.97 -3.16 -14.14
C ARG A 53 0.92 -2.15 -15.27
N GLU A 54 0.49 -2.58 -16.45
CA GLU A 54 0.27 -1.70 -17.60
C GLU A 54 -0.96 -0.80 -17.42
N MET A 55 -2.08 -1.33 -16.91
CA MET A 55 -3.27 -0.53 -16.61
C MET A 55 -2.96 0.63 -15.64
N ARG A 56 -2.04 0.47 -14.68
CA ARG A 56 -1.63 1.57 -13.77
C ARG A 56 -1.05 2.79 -14.48
N LYS A 57 -0.55 2.66 -15.72
CA LYS A 57 -0.05 3.80 -16.48
C LYS A 57 -1.19 4.72 -16.91
N TYR A 58 -2.33 4.14 -17.24
CA TYR A 58 -3.47 4.84 -17.85
C TYR A 58 -4.61 5.10 -16.85
N GLN A 59 -4.88 4.16 -15.94
CA GLN A 59 -6.01 4.21 -15.03
C GLN A 59 -5.53 4.43 -13.58
N ARG A 60 -5.36 5.70 -13.22
CA ARG A 60 -4.87 6.13 -11.89
C ARG A 60 -5.97 6.35 -10.86
N ASP A 61 -7.24 6.25 -11.27
CA ASP A 61 -8.39 6.56 -10.40
C ASP A 61 -8.73 5.43 -9.43
N PHE A 62 -8.17 4.23 -9.62
CA PHE A 62 -8.31 3.14 -8.66
C PHE A 62 -7.41 3.32 -7.44
N CYS A 63 -7.72 4.34 -6.66
CA CYS A 63 -6.93 4.78 -5.53
C CYS A 63 -7.05 3.83 -4.35
N SER A 64 -8.18 3.17 -4.09
CA SER A 64 -8.33 2.38 -2.86
C SER A 64 -7.34 1.22 -2.72
N TRP A 65 -6.88 0.64 -3.85
CA TRP A 65 -5.99 -0.51 -3.81
C TRP A 65 -4.52 -0.16 -4.15
N CYS A 66 -4.22 0.83 -4.99
CA CYS A 66 -2.83 1.14 -5.34
C CYS A 66 -2.24 2.21 -4.42
N GLY A 67 -1.40 1.82 -3.47
CA GLY A 67 -0.80 2.77 -2.53
C GLY A 67 0.21 3.77 -3.16
N GLU A 68 0.59 3.59 -4.43
CA GLU A 68 1.36 4.61 -5.18
C GLU A 68 0.41 5.69 -5.72
N CYS A 69 -0.66 5.28 -6.42
CA CYS A 69 -1.71 6.18 -6.90
C CYS A 69 -2.35 6.98 -5.74
N GLN A 70 -2.53 6.38 -4.56
CA GLN A 70 -2.99 7.11 -3.36
C GLN A 70 -2.06 8.25 -2.97
N ARG A 71 -0.74 8.00 -2.95
CA ARG A 71 0.24 9.02 -2.59
C ARG A 71 0.27 10.13 -3.63
N GLU A 72 0.30 9.79 -4.91
CA GLU A 72 0.25 10.79 -5.98
C GLU A 72 -1.00 11.65 -5.89
N LYS A 73 -2.18 11.04 -5.67
CA LYS A 73 -3.44 11.77 -5.49
C LYS A 73 -3.37 12.72 -4.30
N LYS A 74 -2.85 12.26 -3.15
CA LYS A 74 -2.67 13.09 -1.95
C LYS A 74 -1.72 14.26 -2.22
N THR A 75 -0.61 14.02 -2.91
CA THR A 75 0.35 15.07 -3.30
C THR A 75 -0.32 16.12 -4.20
N ARG A 76 -1.06 15.69 -5.23
CA ARG A 76 -1.80 16.62 -6.12
C ARG A 76 -2.81 17.45 -5.34
N GLN A 77 -3.53 16.83 -4.40
CA GLN A 77 -4.49 17.54 -3.56
C GLN A 77 -3.80 18.60 -2.69
N HIS A 78 -2.68 18.26 -2.05
CA HIS A 78 -1.90 19.22 -1.26
C HIS A 78 -1.38 20.39 -2.11
N GLN A 79 -0.87 20.11 -3.31
CA GLN A 79 -0.40 21.14 -4.25
C GLN A 79 -1.54 22.07 -4.69
N SER A 80 -2.72 21.50 -5.01
CA SER A 80 -3.89 22.29 -5.37
C SER A 80 -4.32 23.20 -4.23
N VAL A 81 -4.40 22.68 -3.00
CA VAL A 81 -4.74 23.48 -1.81
C VAL A 81 -3.72 24.60 -1.58
N ALA A 82 -2.43 24.32 -1.72
CA ALA A 82 -1.37 25.32 -1.57
C ALA A 82 -1.46 26.42 -2.64
N ALA A 83 -1.68 26.04 -3.90
CA ALA A 83 -1.86 26.99 -5.00
C ALA A 83 -3.10 27.88 -4.80
N THR A 84 -4.21 27.30 -4.38
CA THR A 84 -5.44 28.04 -4.08
C THR A 84 -5.20 29.04 -2.94
N LYS A 85 -4.54 28.63 -1.85
CA LYS A 85 -4.19 29.54 -0.75
C LYS A 85 -3.34 30.72 -1.21
N LEU A 86 -2.31 30.46 -2.02
CA LEU A 86 -1.45 31.51 -2.56
C LEU A 86 -2.23 32.50 -3.44
N ALA A 87 -3.16 31.99 -4.26
CA ALA A 87 -4.00 32.82 -5.12
C ALA A 87 -4.95 33.72 -4.33
N PHE A 88 -5.48 33.24 -3.19
CA PHE A 88 -6.29 34.07 -2.29
C PHE A 88 -5.47 35.21 -1.66
N LEU A 89 -4.28 34.91 -1.13
CA LEU A 89 -3.41 35.93 -0.51
C LEU A 89 -3.01 37.03 -1.50
N ARG A 90 -2.67 36.67 -2.74
CA ARG A 90 -2.34 37.64 -3.79
C ARG A 90 -3.49 38.60 -4.11
N ARG A 91 -4.72 38.11 -4.10
CA ARG A 91 -5.91 38.93 -4.33
C ARG A 91 -6.18 39.90 -3.18
N GLU A 92 -5.91 39.47 -1.95
CA GLU A 92 -6.01 40.35 -0.78
C GLU A 92 -4.97 41.48 -0.87
N GLU A 93 -3.73 41.18 -1.24
CA GLU A 93 -2.67 42.18 -1.46
C GLU A 93 -3.02 43.19 -2.57
N GLU A 94 -3.59 42.73 -3.69
CA GLU A 94 -4.02 43.59 -4.81
C GLU A 94 -5.23 44.47 -4.46
N SER A 95 -6.06 44.07 -3.49
CA SER A 95 -7.24 44.83 -3.05
C SER A 95 -6.96 45.90 -1.99
N VAL A 96 -5.72 45.97 -1.50
CA VAL A 96 -5.26 46.94 -0.48
C VAL A 96 -4.40 48.07 -1.08
N VAL A 97 -4.17 48.05 -2.40
CA VAL A 97 -3.47 49.10 -3.19
C VAL A 97 -4.46 50.01 -3.89
#